data_AF-A0A7G2K0W7-F1
#
_entry.id   AF-A0A7G2K0W7-F1
#
_cell.length_a   1.000
_cell.length_b   1.000
_cell.length_c   1.000
_cell.angle_alpha   90.00
_cell.angle_beta   90.00
_cell.angle_gamma   90.00
#
_symmetry.space_group_name_H-M   'P 1'
#
loop_
_entity.id
_entity.type
_entity.pdbx_description
1 polymer ?
#
loop_
_entity_poly.entity_id
_entity_poly.type
_entity_poly.pdbx_seq_one_letter_code
_entity_poly.pdbx_strand_id
1 'polypeptide(L)'
;GPLSAVVSIVNEGGKIVSGGALTWWILPLGALGIAVGLITMGQKVMATVGSGITDLTPSRGFAAQFATAMTVVIASGTGLPISTTQTLVGAILGIGFARGIAALNLTVIRNIISSWIVTLPAGAFFAIIIFYVLRTIFN
;
A
#
# COMPACT_ATOMS: atom_id res chain seq x y z
N GLY A 1 -8.24 0.24 -10.43
CA GLY A 1 -8.24 0.95 -9.13
C GLY A 1 -9.62 1.53 -8.84
N PRO A 2 -9.87 2.12 -7.66
CA PRO A 2 -11.20 2.62 -7.29
C PRO A 2 -11.74 3.67 -8.26
N LEU A 3 -10.92 4.65 -8.66
CA LEU A 3 -11.31 5.68 -9.63
C LEU A 3 -11.65 5.08 -11.01
N SER A 4 -10.87 4.10 -11.48
CA SER A 4 -11.17 3.44 -12.76
C SER A 4 -12.47 2.64 -12.71
N ALA A 5 -12.83 2.07 -11.57
CA ALA A 5 -14.11 1.39 -11.39
C ALA A 5 -15.29 2.37 -11.49
N VAL A 6 -15.19 3.54 -10.82
CA VAL A 6 -16.23 4.59 -10.91
C VAL A 6 -16.39 5.09 -12.35
N VAL A 7 -15.28 5.40 -13.03
CA VAL A 7 -15.32 5.90 -14.41
C VAL A 7 -15.88 4.85 -15.38
N SER A 8 -15.55 3.57 -15.18
CA SER A 8 -16.10 2.47 -15.99
C SER A 8 -17.62 2.39 -15.86
N ILE A 9 -18.14 2.40 -14.63
CA ILE A 9 -19.58 2.32 -14.35
C ILE A 9 -20.33 3.51 -14.97
N VAL A 10 -19.76 4.72 -14.89
CA VAL A 10 -20.36 5.93 -15.48
C VAL A 10 -20.40 5.83 -17.00
N ASN A 11 -19.30 5.39 -17.64
CA ASN A 11 -19.23 5.26 -19.09
C ASN A 11 -20.14 4.14 -19.64
N GLU A 12 -20.41 3.10 -18.85
CA GLU A 12 -21.27 1.97 -19.21
C GLU A 12 -22.75 2.20 -18.87
N GLY A 13 -23.13 3.44 -18.52
CA GLY A 13 -24.52 3.80 -18.21
C GLY A 13 -25.07 3.14 -16.95
N GLY A 14 -24.21 2.91 -15.95
CA GLY A 14 -24.58 2.31 -14.66
C GLY A 14 -24.51 0.78 -14.62
N LYS A 15 -24.06 0.13 -15.69
CA LYS A 15 -23.81 -1.32 -15.69
C LYS A 15 -22.47 -1.62 -15.03
N ILE A 16 -22.42 -2.68 -14.22
CA ILE A 16 -21.18 -3.17 -13.62
C ILE A 16 -20.60 -4.19 -14.59
N VAL A 17 -19.72 -3.76 -15.51
CA VAL A 17 -19.02 -4.67 -16.39
C VAL A 17 -17.65 -4.99 -15.80
N SER A 18 -17.35 -6.29 -15.67
CA SER A 18 -16.04 -6.75 -15.22
C SER A 18 -15.03 -6.55 -16.36
N GLY A 19 -14.01 -5.73 -16.13
CA GLY A 19 -12.91 -5.54 -17.09
C GLY A 19 -13.09 -4.38 -18.08
N GLY A 20 -13.91 -3.36 -17.75
CA GLY A 20 -14.05 -2.17 -18.58
C GLY A 20 -12.71 -1.49 -18.90
N ALA A 21 -12.60 -0.96 -20.12
CA ALA A 21 -11.36 -0.37 -20.64
C ALA A 21 -10.88 0.80 -19.76
N LEU A 22 -9.64 0.72 -19.29
CA LEU A 22 -9.00 1.80 -18.55
C LEU A 22 -8.91 3.05 -19.41
N THR A 23 -9.53 4.14 -18.98
CA THR A 23 -9.38 5.43 -19.65
C THR A 23 -7.97 5.97 -19.44
N TRP A 24 -7.31 6.36 -20.53
CA TRP A 24 -5.87 6.67 -20.55
C TRP A 24 -5.46 7.79 -19.56
N TRP A 25 -6.33 8.78 -19.31
CA TRP A 25 -6.05 9.92 -18.42
C TRP A 25 -5.98 9.54 -16.93
N ILE A 26 -6.51 8.37 -16.54
CA ILE A 26 -6.52 7.91 -15.15
C ILE A 26 -5.09 7.58 -14.68
N LEU A 27 -4.25 7.07 -15.58
CA LEU A 27 -2.87 6.69 -15.29
C LEU A 27 -2.00 7.90 -14.89
N PRO A 28 -1.88 8.98 -15.70
CA PRO A 28 -1.09 10.14 -15.30
C PRO A 28 -1.66 10.83 -14.06
N LEU A 29 -2.98 10.86 -13.87
CA LEU A 29 -3.61 11.41 -12.67
C LEU A 29 -3.22 10.63 -11.41
N GLY A 30 -3.26 9.30 -11.48
CA GLY A 30 -2.80 8.43 -10.40
C GLY A 30 -1.31 8.59 -10.10
N ALA A 31 -0.47 8.67 -11.14
CA ALA A 31 0.98 8.87 -10.99
C ALA A 31 1.30 10.20 -10.30
N LEU A 32 0.64 11.29 -10.70
CA LEU A 32 0.80 12.60 -10.07
C LEU A 32 0.32 12.58 -8.60
N GLY A 33 -0.83 11.95 -8.32
CA GLY A 33 -1.34 11.81 -6.95
C GLY A 33 -0.36 11.06 -6.04
N ILE A 34 0.23 9.96 -6.53
CA ILE A 34 1.26 9.21 -5.79
C ILE A 34 2.50 10.09 -5.56
N ALA A 35 3.00 10.79 -6.59
CA ALA A 35 4.17 11.65 -6.47
C ALA A 35 3.96 12.77 -5.43
N VAL A 36 2.82 13.47 -5.49
CA VAL A 36 2.46 14.52 -4.53
C VAL A 36 2.32 13.95 -3.11
N GLY A 37 1.67 12.80 -2.95
CA GLY A 37 1.54 12.14 -1.65
C GLY A 37 2.89 11.75 -1.04
N LEU A 38 3.79 11.22 -1.86
CA LEU A 38 5.15 10.84 -1.43
C LEU A 38 5.97 12.06 -0.99
N ILE A 39 5.92 13.16 -1.74
CA ILE A 39 6.66 14.39 -1.39
C ILE A 39 6.14 15.00 -0.10
N THR A 40 4.81 15.06 0.07
CA THR A 40 4.18 15.73 1.22
C THR A 40 4.28 14.91 2.51
N MET A 41 4.00 13.61 2.46
CA MET A 41 3.82 12.77 3.65
C MET A 41 4.75 11.54 3.69
N GLY A 42 5.41 11.20 2.59
CA GLY A 42 6.23 9.97 2.50
C GLY A 42 7.44 9.95 3.44
N GLN A 43 8.00 11.13 3.76
CA GLN A 43 9.16 11.28 4.64
C GLN A 43 8.99 10.59 6.01
N LYS A 44 7.80 10.65 6.62
CA LYS A 44 7.54 10.02 7.93
C LYS A 44 7.59 8.49 7.86
N VAL A 45 7.05 7.93 6.78
CA VAL A 45 7.04 6.49 6.53
C VAL A 45 8.45 6.00 6.21
N MET A 46 9.17 6.73 5.35
CA MET A 46 10.55 6.41 5.00
C MET A 46 11.48 6.41 6.22
N ALA A 47 11.32 7.37 7.14
CA ALA A 47 12.07 7.39 8.39
C ALA A 47 11.78 6.17 9.27
N THR A 48 10.50 5.81 9.43
CA THR A 48 10.08 4.66 10.24
C THR A 48 10.63 3.34 9.69
N VAL A 49 10.60 3.17 8.38
CA VAL A 49 11.08 1.95 7.71
C VAL A 49 12.62 1.91 7.64
N GLY A 50 13.26 3.06 7.40
CA GLY A 50 14.70 3.17 7.16
C GLY A 50 15.58 3.06 8.41
N SER A 51 15.07 3.47 9.58
CA SER A 51 15.83 3.38 10.84
C SER A 51 15.00 2.93 12.05
N GLY A 52 13.67 2.92 11.94
CA GLY A 52 12.81 2.59 13.07
C GLY A 52 12.71 1.09 13.38
N ILE A 53 12.90 0.21 12.40
CA ILE A 53 12.77 -1.26 12.57
C ILE A 53 14.10 -1.89 12.98
N THR A 54 15.17 -1.61 12.23
CA THR A 54 16.53 -2.11 12.46
C THR A 54 17.54 -1.18 11.75
N ASP A 55 18.80 -1.23 12.17
CA ASP A 55 19.87 -0.44 11.55
C ASP A 55 20.19 -0.94 10.14
N LEU A 56 19.78 -0.15 9.15
CA LEU A 56 20.01 -0.38 7.73
C LEU A 56 21.27 0.36 7.26
N THR A 57 22.31 -0.40 6.96
CA THR A 57 23.42 0.09 6.12
C THR A 57 22.99 0.14 4.66
N PRO A 58 23.64 0.92 3.78
CA PRO A 58 23.28 1.00 2.36
C PRO A 58 23.18 -0.37 1.66
N SER A 59 24.09 -1.30 1.97
CA SER A 59 24.07 -2.66 1.45
C SER A 59 22.84 -3.47 1.89
N ARG A 60 22.41 -3.31 3.14
CA ARG A 60 21.19 -3.95 3.67
C ARG A 60 19.93 -3.34 3.10
N GLY A 61 19.91 -2.01 2.97
CA GLY A 61 18.81 -1.30 2.31
C GLY A 61 18.63 -1.76 0.87
N PHE A 62 19.73 -1.91 0.12
CA PHE A 62 19.69 -2.47 -1.22
C PHE A 62 19.16 -3.90 -1.24
N ALA A 63 19.67 -4.77 -0.36
CA ALA A 63 19.19 -6.16 -0.27
C ALA A 63 17.69 -6.24 0.04
N ALA A 64 17.19 -5.41 0.96
CA ALA A 64 15.76 -5.34 1.29
C ALA A 64 14.91 -4.90 0.09
N GLN A 65 15.34 -3.85 -0.62
CA GLN A 65 14.65 -3.34 -1.80
C GLN A 65 14.68 -4.34 -2.96
N PHE A 66 15.81 -5.02 -3.17
CA PHE A 66 15.94 -6.04 -4.21
C PHE A 66 15.01 -7.23 -3.95
N ALA A 67 15.01 -7.75 -2.72
CA ALA A 67 14.08 -8.82 -2.31
C ALA A 67 12.61 -8.39 -2.49
N THR A 68 12.29 -7.17 -2.07
CA THR A 68 10.94 -6.61 -2.22
C THR A 68 10.54 -6.50 -3.69
N ALA A 69 11.41 -5.93 -4.53
CA ALA A 69 11.15 -5.75 -5.95
C ALA A 69 10.94 -7.10 -6.65
N MET A 70 11.78 -8.10 -6.38
CA MET A 70 11.60 -9.45 -6.92
C MET A 70 10.23 -10.04 -6.56
N THR A 71 9.85 -9.99 -5.28
CA THR A 71 8.55 -10.51 -4.83
C THR A 71 7.39 -9.77 -5.51
N VAL A 72 7.48 -8.44 -5.62
CA VAL A 72 6.44 -7.62 -6.26
C VAL A 72 6.33 -7.89 -7.75
N VAL A 73 7.44 -8.05 -8.46
CA VAL A 73 7.43 -8.40 -9.89
C VAL A 73 6.81 -9.77 -10.12
N ILE A 74 7.17 -10.77 -9.31
CA ILE A 74 6.60 -12.14 -9.41
C ILE A 74 5.09 -12.12 -9.12
N ALA A 75 4.67 -11.43 -8.06
CA ALA A 75 3.25 -11.31 -7.74
C ALA A 75 2.46 -10.56 -8.83
N SER A 76 3.04 -9.49 -9.38
CA SER A 76 2.43 -8.75 -10.48
C SER A 76 2.29 -9.61 -11.75
N GLY A 77 3.30 -10.43 -12.07
CA GLY A 77 3.26 -11.36 -13.20
C GLY A 77 2.24 -12.48 -13.06
N THR A 78 1.89 -12.86 -11.83
CA THR A 78 0.85 -13.85 -11.52
C THR A 78 -0.53 -13.24 -11.30
N GLY A 79 -0.65 -11.90 -11.35
CA GLY A 79 -1.90 -11.17 -11.14
C GLY A 79 -2.39 -11.16 -9.69
N LEU A 80 -1.56 -11.58 -8.74
CA LEU A 80 -1.93 -11.61 -7.32
C LEU A 80 -1.78 -10.21 -6.70
N PRO A 81 -2.85 -9.62 -6.13
CA PRO A 81 -2.75 -8.35 -5.44
C PRO A 81 -2.03 -8.56 -4.10
N ILE A 82 -0.84 -7.98 -3.96
CA ILE A 82 -0.06 -8.04 -2.72
C ILE A 82 0.21 -6.65 -2.15
N SER A 83 0.52 -6.61 -0.84
CA SER A 83 0.92 -5.38 -0.17
C SER A 83 2.43 -5.18 -0.24
N THR A 84 2.88 -4.21 -1.06
CA THR A 84 4.30 -3.85 -1.19
C THR A 84 4.92 -3.39 0.14
N THR A 85 4.12 -2.75 1.01
CA THR A 85 4.56 -2.34 2.36
C THR A 85 4.86 -3.55 3.24
N GLN A 86 4.01 -4.57 3.23
CA GLN A 86 4.24 -5.78 4.03
C GLN A 86 5.43 -6.57 3.49
N THR A 87 5.58 -6.63 2.16
CA THR A 87 6.74 -7.25 1.52
C THR A 87 8.04 -6.57 1.97
N LEU A 88 8.10 -5.23 1.95
CA LEU A 88 9.28 -4.47 2.38
C LEU A 88 9.59 -4.66 3.87
N VAL A 89 8.57 -4.53 4.72
CA VAL A 89 8.75 -4.75 6.17
C VAL A 89 9.21 -6.18 6.44
N GLY A 90 8.65 -7.18 5.76
CA GLY A 90 9.08 -8.57 5.85
C GLY A 90 10.55 -8.78 5.44
N ALA A 91 10.99 -8.14 4.36
CA ALA A 91 12.40 -8.19 3.92
C ALA A 91 13.34 -7.59 4.98
N ILE A 92 12.97 -6.45 5.57
CA ILE A 92 13.75 -5.79 6.63
C ILE A 92 13.80 -6.66 7.89
N LEU A 93 12.68 -7.27 8.27
CA LEU A 93 12.63 -8.22 9.38
C LEU A 93 13.55 -9.42 9.13
N GLY A 94 13.58 -9.97 7.92
CA GLY A 94 14.50 -11.05 7.54
C GLY A 94 15.97 -10.68 7.73
N ILE A 95 16.36 -9.46 7.36
CA ILE A 95 17.72 -8.94 7.59
C ILE A 95 18.01 -8.81 9.09
N GLY A 96 17.06 -8.28 9.86
CA GLY A 96 17.22 -8.14 11.30
C GLY A 96 17.32 -9.48 12.03
N PHE A 97 16.52 -10.47 11.62
CA PHE A 97 16.61 -11.84 12.17
C PHE A 97 17.95 -12.50 11.90
N ALA A 98 18.55 -12.27 10.72
CA ALA A 98 19.90 -12.76 10.41
C ALA A 98 20.99 -12.17 11.34
N ARG A 99 20.71 -11.05 12.01
CA ARG A 99 21.60 -10.40 13.00
C ARG A 99 21.23 -10.75 14.46
N GLY A 100 20.12 -11.45 14.67
CA GLY A 100 19.56 -11.77 15.98
C GLY A 100 18.46 -10.79 16.42
N ILE A 101 17.49 -11.29 17.18
CA ILE A 101 16.27 -10.56 17.60
C ILE A 101 16.59 -9.25 18.34
N ALA A 102 17.73 -9.18 19.05
CA ALA A 102 18.18 -7.97 19.75
C ALA A 102 18.45 -6.78 18.82
N ALA A 103 18.66 -7.01 17.52
CA ALA A 103 18.84 -5.96 16.52
C ALA A 103 17.51 -5.37 15.99
N LEU A 104 16.37 -5.86 16.47
CA LEU A 104 15.04 -5.44 16.06
C LEU A 104 14.35 -4.59 17.12
N ASN A 105 13.71 -3.49 16.68
CA ASN A 105 12.82 -2.73 17.54
C ASN A 105 11.42 -3.36 17.57
N LEU A 106 11.21 -4.28 18.52
CA LEU A 106 9.94 -5.00 18.67
C LEU A 106 8.74 -4.09 18.95
N THR A 107 8.96 -2.95 19.62
CA THR A 107 7.90 -1.96 19.87
C THR A 107 7.41 -1.35 18.57
N VAL A 108 8.32 -0.96 17.67
CA VAL A 108 7.97 -0.41 16.35
C VAL A 108 7.28 -1.47 15.50
N ILE A 109 7.80 -2.70 15.50
CA ILE A 109 7.20 -3.82 14.76
C ILE A 109 5.77 -4.09 15.23
N ARG A 110 5.55 -4.16 16.54
CA ARG A 110 4.21 -4.32 17.13
C ARG A 110 3.28 -3.19 16.70
N ASN A 111 3.76 -1.94 16.74
CA ASN A 111 2.96 -0.79 16.35
C ASN A 111 2.58 -0.86 14.85
N ILE A 112 3.51 -1.26 13.98
CA ILE A 112 3.25 -1.48 12.55
C ILE A 112 2.18 -2.57 12.35
N ILE A 113 2.33 -3.73 12.97
CA ILE A 113 1.38 -4.84 12.83
C ILE A 113 0.00 -4.43 13.36
N SER A 114 -0.05 -3.75 14.51
CA SER A 114 -1.31 -3.22 15.05
C SER A 114 -1.97 -2.24 14.11
N SER A 115 -1.19 -1.39 13.41
CA SER A 115 -1.72 -0.45 12.44
C SER A 115 -2.40 -1.16 11.26
N TRP A 116 -1.84 -2.28 10.77
CA TRP A 116 -2.43 -3.04 9.68
C TRP A 116 -3.77 -3.67 10.07
N ILE A 117 -3.88 -4.13 11.32
CA ILE A 117 -5.12 -4.68 11.84
C ILE A 117 -6.17 -3.59 12.00
N VAL A 118 -5.78 -2.41 12.51
CA VAL A 118 -6.71 -1.29 12.78
C VAL A 118 -7.16 -0.59 11.49
N THR A 119 -6.31 -0.51 10.46
CA THR A 119 -6.66 0.18 9.21
C THR A 119 -7.77 -0.53 8.43
N LEU A 120 -7.90 -1.86 8.56
CA LEU A 120 -8.95 -2.62 7.87
C LEU A 120 -10.37 -2.30 8.40
N PRO A 121 -10.67 -2.42 9.71
CA PRO A 121 -11.95 -1.99 10.28
C PRO A 121 -12.22 -0.50 10.08
N ALA A 122 -11.20 0.35 10.24
CA ALA A 122 -11.37 1.79 10.05
C ALA A 122 -11.79 2.10 8.60
N GLY A 123 -11.12 1.49 7.62
CA GLY A 123 -11.48 1.63 6.20
C GLY A 123 -12.90 1.14 5.91
N ALA A 124 -13.28 -0.03 6.44
CA ALA A 124 -14.63 -0.56 6.29
C ALA A 124 -15.69 0.37 6.92
N PHE A 125 -15.44 0.88 8.12
CA PHE A 125 -16.32 1.80 8.84
C PHE A 125 -16.56 3.08 8.05
N PHE A 126 -15.49 3.74 7.58
CA PHE A 126 -15.62 4.96 6.78
C PHE A 126 -16.30 4.70 5.42
N ALA A 127 -15.99 3.57 4.76
CA ALA A 127 -16.63 3.21 3.51
C ALA A 127 -18.15 3.02 3.67
N ILE A 128 -18.59 2.35 4.74
CA ILE A 128 -20.01 2.16 5.05
C ILE A 128 -20.70 3.51 5.29
N ILE A 129 -20.12 4.38 6.11
CA ILE A 129 -20.69 5.70 6.41
C ILE A 129 -20.83 6.52 5.13
N ILE A 130 -19.75 6.64 4.35
CA ILE A 130 -19.75 7.42 3.11
C ILE A 130 -20.81 6.88 2.15
N PHE A 131 -20.92 5.56 2.01
CA PHE A 131 -21.93 4.94 1.16
C PHE A 131 -23.36 5.31 1.59
N TYR A 132 -23.70 5.20 2.87
CA TYR A 132 -25.05 5.55 3.35
C TYR A 132 -25.36 7.03 3.23
N VAL A 133 -24.39 7.91 3.47
CA VAL A 133 -24.55 9.36 3.28
C VAL A 133 -24.83 9.67 1.80
N LEU A 134 -24.00 9.16 0.89
CA LEU A 134 -24.20 9.35 -0.55
C LEU A 134 -25.55 8.77 -1.00
N ARG A 135 -25.89 7.56 -0.53
CA ARG A 135 -27.18 6.94 -0.82
C ARG A 135 -28.36 7.79 -0.35
N THR A 136 -28.27 8.47 0.80
CA THR A 136 -29.36 9.32 1.31
C THR A 136 -29.51 10.62 0.54
N ILE A 137 -28.41 11.15 0.00
CA ILE A 137 -28.41 12.40 -0.78
C ILE A 137 -28.92 12.18 -2.22
N PHE A 138 -28.61 11.02 -2.81
CA PHE A 138 -28.87 10.73 -4.23
C PHE A 138 -29.99 9.69 -4.47
N ASN A 139 -30.58 9.10 -3.42
CA ASN A 139 -31.88 8.40 -3.50
C ASN A 139 -33.04 9.40 -3.31
#